data_AF-A0A821TL26-F1
#
_entry.id   AF-A0A821TL26-F1
#
_cell.length_a   1.000
_cell.length_b   1.000
_cell.length_c   1.000
_cell.angle_alpha   90.00
_cell.angle_beta   90.00
_cell.angle_gamma   90.00
#
_symmetry.space_group_name_H-M   'P 1'
#
loop_
_entity.id
_entity.type
_entity.pdbx_description
1 polymer ?
#
loop_
_entity_poly.entity_id
_entity_poly.type
_entity_poly.pdbx_seq_one_letter_code
_entity_poly.pdbx_strand_id
1 'polypeptide(L)' 'MDIVVANYDTDSVGILLGFSNGTFARQTTFPTGSGSSPISVAIADFNNDSQPDIAVANYHGHN' A
#
# COMPACT_ATOMS: atom_id res chain seq x y z
N MET A 1 -7.43 -6.17 -12.04
CA MET A 1 -7.32 -6.33 -10.57
C MET A 1 -5.98 -5.78 -10.18
N ASP A 2 -5.87 -5.05 -9.10
CA ASP A 2 -4.59 -4.48 -8.66
C ASP A 2 -4.17 -5.14 -7.35
N ILE A 3 -2.87 -5.06 -7.04
CA ILE A 3 -2.31 -5.59 -5.80
C ILE A 3 -1.71 -4.44 -5.00
N VAL A 4 -2.05 -4.40 -3.72
CA VAL A 4 -1.44 -3.51 -2.73
C VAL A 4 -0.64 -4.35 -1.74
N VAL A 5 0.60 -3.96 -1.46
CA VAL A 5 1.54 -4.74 -0.63
C VAL A 5 2.15 -3.84 0.45
N ALA A 6 2.13 -4.28 1.70
CA ALA A 6 2.95 -3.69 2.76
C ALA A 6 4.39 -4.24 2.66
N ASN A 7 5.36 -3.37 2.40
CA ASN A 7 6.77 -3.75 2.33
C ASN A 7 7.44 -3.47 3.68
N TYR A 8 7.48 -4.48 4.53
CA TYR A 8 7.99 -4.39 5.89
C TYR A 8 9.43 -3.82 5.96
N ASP A 9 10.36 -4.33 5.15
CA ASP A 9 11.78 -3.96 5.25
C ASP A 9 12.14 -2.63 4.57
N THR A 10 11.29 -2.13 3.68
CA THR A 10 11.57 -0.91 2.89
C THR A 10 10.70 0.27 3.30
N ASP A 11 9.94 0.14 4.40
CA ASP A 11 9.13 1.21 4.96
C ASP A 11 8.22 1.87 3.92
N SER A 12 7.54 1.03 3.13
CA SER A 12 6.69 1.51 2.04
C SER A 12 5.47 0.62 1.79
N VAL A 13 4.48 1.18 1.12
CA VAL A 13 3.42 0.42 0.44
C VAL A 13 3.69 0.40 -1.05
N GLY A 14 3.52 -0.77 -1.65
CA GLY A 14 3.56 -0.99 -3.08
C GLY A 14 2.18 -1.08 -3.72
N ILE A 15 2.07 -0.56 -4.94
CA ILE A 15 0.91 -0.78 -5.81
C ILE A 15 1.41 -1.39 -7.12
N LEU A 16 0.84 -2.54 -7.49
CA LEU A 16 1.04 -3.19 -8.78
C LEU A 16 -0.28 -3.16 -9.54
N LEU A 17 -0.34 -2.37 -10.61
CA LEU A 17 -1.52 -2.28 -11.46
C LEU A 17 -1.61 -3.53 -12.34
N GLY A 18 -2.75 -4.22 -12.31
CA GLY A 18 -2.94 -5.42 -13.13
C GLY A 18 -3.50 -5.12 -14.50
N PHE A 19 -3.00 -5.87 -15.47
CA PHE A 19 -3.47 -5.84 -16.84
C PHE A 19 -4.55 -6.91 -17.07
N SER A 20 -5.30 -6.79 -18.17
CA SER A 20 -6.39 -7.74 -18.52
C SER A 20 -5.91 -9.14 -18.88
N ASN A 21 -4.61 -9.33 -19.08
CA ASN A 21 -3.97 -10.61 -19.39
C ASN A 21 -3.41 -11.32 -18.14
N GLY A 22 -3.69 -10.81 -16.94
CA GLY A 22 -3.24 -11.42 -15.68
C GLY A 22 -1.78 -11.10 -15.30
N THR A 23 -1.09 -10.24 -16.04
CA THR A 23 0.22 -9.71 -15.61
C THR A 23 0.06 -8.39 -14.85
N PHE A 24 1.13 -7.95 -14.19
CA PHE A 24 1.15 -6.72 -13.40
C PHE A 24 2.25 -5.77 -13.86
N ALA A 25 2.00 -4.48 -13.77
CA ALA A 25 2.99 -3.43 -13.99
C ALA A 25 4.09 -3.47 -12.92
N ARG A 26 5.17 -2.73 -13.17
CA ARG A 26 6.20 -2.50 -12.14
C ARG A 26 5.56 -1.81 -10.93
N GLN A 27 5.95 -2.25 -9.74
CA GLN A 27 5.50 -1.68 -8.48
C GLN A 27 5.81 -0.17 -8.42
N THR A 28 4.80 0.61 -8.06
CA THR A 28 4.96 2.00 -7.59
C THR A 28 4.96 1.98 -6.07
N THR A 29 5.90 2.69 -5.44
CA THR A 29 6.06 2.68 -3.98
C THR A 29 5.73 4.02 -3.36
N PHE A 30 5.10 3.97 -2.19
CA PHE A 30 4.75 5.12 -1.36
C PHE A 30 5.37 4.95 0.02
N PRO A 31 6.20 5.88 0.50
CA PRO A 31 6.85 5.75 1.80
C PRO A 31 5.85 5.85 2.95
N THR A 32 6.01 5.02 3.98
CA THR A 32 5.18 5.03 5.20
C THR A 32 5.89 5.69 6.39
N GLY A 33 7.05 6.29 6.13
CA GLY A 33 7.97 6.86 7.13
C GLY A 33 9.08 5.86 7.47
N SER A 34 10.31 6.34 7.67
CA SER A 34 11.46 5.47 8.02
C SER A 34 11.13 4.60 9.23
N GLY A 35 11.67 3.39 9.36
CA GLY A 35 11.46 2.52 10.52
C GLY A 35 10.00 2.26 10.88
N SER A 36 9.08 2.32 9.92
CA SER A 36 7.64 2.14 10.15
C SER A 36 7.24 0.67 10.10
N SER A 37 7.96 -0.14 9.32
CA SER A 37 7.74 -1.58 9.21
C SER A 37 6.25 -1.92 8.98
N PRO A 38 5.64 -1.50 7.85
CA PRO A 38 4.22 -1.74 7.60
C PRO A 38 3.93 -3.24 7.53
N ILE A 39 2.83 -3.66 8.17
CA ILE A 39 2.45 -5.09 8.29
C ILE A 39 1.09 -5.42 7.68
N SER A 40 0.24 -4.42 7.45
CA SER A 40 -1.10 -4.65 6.91
C SER A 40 -1.62 -3.43 6.17
N VAL A 41 -2.51 -3.68 5.21
CA VAL A 41 -3.23 -2.66 4.45
C VAL A 41 -4.72 -2.96 4.45
N ALA A 42 -5.54 -1.90 4.50
CA ALA A 42 -6.97 -1.96 4.29
C ALA A 42 -7.37 -0.99 3.17
N ILE A 43 -8.36 -1.41 2.37
CA ILE A 43 -8.85 -0.63 1.23
C ILE A 43 -10.34 -0.39 1.42
N ALA A 44 -10.74 0.87 1.40
CA ALA A 44 -12.13 1.32 1.41
C ALA A 44 -12.16 2.78 0.95
N ASP A 45 -13.34 3.32 0.68
CA ASP A 45 -13.51 4.78 0.63
C ASP A 45 -13.65 5.27 2.08
N PHE A 46 -12.55 5.75 2.67
CA PHE A 46 -12.51 6.19 4.07
C PHE A 46 -12.88 7.67 4.20
N ASN A 47 -12.72 8.45 3.14
CA ASN A 47 -12.92 9.89 3.14
C ASN A 47 -14.22 10.36 2.43
N ASN A 48 -14.98 9.42 1.86
CA ASN A 48 -16.24 9.61 1.11
C ASN A 48 -16.11 10.41 -0.20
N ASP A 49 -14.99 10.28 -0.92
CA ASP A 49 -14.78 10.92 -2.22
C ASP A 49 -15.08 10.01 -3.43
N SER A 50 -15.61 8.80 -3.18
CA SER A 50 -15.85 7.76 -4.19
C SER A 50 -14.58 7.20 -4.85
N GLN A 51 -13.40 7.46 -4.29
CA GLN A 51 -12.14 6.84 -4.68
C GLN A 51 -11.68 5.87 -3.59
N PRO A 52 -11.12 4.69 -3.95
CA PRO A 52 -10.54 3.80 -2.96
C PRO A 52 -9.32 4.44 -2.28
N ASP A 53 -9.38 4.54 -0.96
CA ASP A 53 -8.27 4.91 -0.10
C ASP A 53 -7.48 3.68 0.37
N ILE A 54 -6.24 3.90 0.79
CA ILE A 54 -5.39 2.87 1.40
C ILE A 54 -5.04 3.32 2.83
N ALA A 55 -5.45 2.52 3.82
CA ALA A 55 -4.99 2.67 5.20
C ALA A 55 -3.88 1.66 5.49
N VAL A 56 -2.82 2.11 6.16
CA VAL A 56 -1.61 1.30 6.43
C VAL A 56 -1.41 1.16 7.93
N ALA A 57 -1.27 -0.07 8.40
CA ALA A 57 -0.89 -0.37 9.78
C ALA A 57 0.63 -0.57 9.86
N ASN A 58 1.28 0.34 10.58
CA ASN A 58 2.72 0.29 10.85
C ASN A 58 2.97 -0.46 12.16
N TYR A 59 3.89 -1.42 12.16
CA TYR A 59 4.25 -2.15 13.39
C TYR A 59 5.12 -1.31 14.31
N HIS A 60 5.94 -0.44 13.74
CA HIS A 60 6.70 0.57 14.45
C HIS A 60 6.19 1.96 14.07
N GLY A 61 6.13 2.88 15.02
CA GLY A 61 5.88 4.29 14.76
C GLY A 61 7.03 5.09 15.32
N HIS A 62 7.50 6.11 14.60
CA HIS A 62 8.28 7.17 15.24
C HIS A 62 7.35 7.89 16.23
N ASN A 63 7.67 7.76 17.51
CA ASN A 63 7.13 8.64 18.56
C ASN A 63 7.85 9.98 18.56
#